data_AF-A0A8H4SNR4-F1
#
_entry.id   AF-A0A8H4SNR4-F1
#
_cell.length_a   1.000
_cell.length_b   1.000
_cell.length_c   1.000
_cell.angle_alpha   90.00
_cell.angle_beta   90.00
_cell.angle_gamma   90.00
#
_symmetry.space_group_name_H-M   'P 1'
#
loop_
_entity.id
_entity.type
_entity.pdbx_description
1 polymer ?
#
loop_
_entity_poly.entity_id
_entity_poly.type
_entity_poly.pdbx_seq_one_letter_code
_entity_poly.pdbx_strand_id
1 'polypeptide(L)'
;MERHLEKPEVKRAIDQAMGPGTTTIIARPTVNVGTIKGGLKVNMIPETCIFELDIRMPVGMREDTILELIGTIIPQYEPARIAIQKHAAASNRFNYSVIDHPIVDLLKDLS
;
A
#
# COMPACT_ATOMS: atom_id res chain seq x y z
N MET A 1 -14.55 -7.39 8.44
CA MET A 1 -13.96 -7.42 7.09
C MET A 1 -12.84 -8.44 6.97
N GLU A 2 -11.85 -8.46 7.86
CA GLU A 2 -10.88 -9.58 8.00
C GLU A 2 -11.59 -10.94 8.02
N ARG A 3 -12.68 -11.03 8.78
CA ARG A 3 -13.54 -12.22 8.87
C ARG A 3 -14.22 -12.65 7.57
N HIS A 4 -14.34 -11.76 6.57
CA HIS A 4 -14.92 -12.06 5.25
C HIS A 4 -13.87 -12.46 4.23
N LEU A 5 -12.66 -11.87 4.30
CA LEU A 5 -11.53 -12.30 3.48
C LEU A 5 -11.11 -13.73 3.81
N GLU A 6 -11.39 -14.21 5.03
CA GLU A 6 -11.15 -15.61 5.43
C GLU A 6 -12.14 -16.62 4.83
N LYS A 7 -13.28 -16.16 4.32
CA LYS A 7 -14.30 -17.05 3.75
C LYS A 7 -13.80 -17.70 2.45
N PRO A 8 -13.87 -19.04 2.30
CA PRO A 8 -13.38 -19.74 1.11
C PRO A 8 -13.99 -19.22 -0.20
N GLU A 9 -15.28 -18.90 -0.20
CA GLU A 9 -16.00 -18.36 -1.35
C GLU A 9 -15.49 -16.98 -1.78
N VAL A 10 -15.11 -16.14 -0.81
CA VAL A 10 -14.53 -14.80 -1.07
C VAL A 10 -13.12 -14.94 -1.63
N LYS A 11 -12.30 -15.83 -1.05
CA LYS A 11 -10.95 -16.12 -1.57
C LYS A 11 -11.00 -16.59 -3.02
N ARG A 12 -11.89 -17.53 -3.33
CA ARG A 12 -12.06 -18.06 -4.68
C ARG A 12 -12.51 -16.98 -5.68
N ALA A 13 -13.44 -16.11 -5.28
CA ALA A 13 -13.89 -15.01 -6.11
C ALA A 13 -12.77 -13.99 -6.39
N ILE A 14 -11.95 -13.67 -5.38
CA ILE A 14 -10.79 -12.77 -5.52
C ILE A 14 -9.79 -13.35 -6.51
N ASP A 15 -9.40 -14.62 -6.35
CA ASP A 15 -8.42 -15.24 -7.26
C ASP A 15 -8.97 -15.41 -8.68
N GLN A 16 -10.29 -15.64 -8.86
CA GLN A 16 -10.92 -15.67 -10.17
C GLN A 16 -10.97 -14.29 -10.85
N ALA A 17 -11.24 -13.23 -10.10
CA ALA A 17 -11.38 -11.88 -10.64
C ALA A 17 -10.04 -11.19 -10.90
N MET A 18 -9.05 -11.42 -10.02
CA MET A 18 -7.78 -10.68 -9.99
C MET A 18 -6.56 -11.54 -10.36
N GLY A 19 -6.76 -12.85 -10.51
CA GLY A 19 -5.73 -13.81 -10.87
C GLY A 19 -5.24 -14.65 -9.68
N PRO A 20 -4.68 -15.85 -9.95
CA PRO A 20 -4.26 -16.78 -8.90
C PRO A 20 -3.23 -16.18 -7.93
N GLY A 21 -3.44 -16.38 -6.63
CA GLY A 21 -2.51 -15.96 -5.58
C GLY A 21 -2.74 -14.55 -5.03
N THR A 22 -3.71 -13.80 -5.59
CA THR A 22 -4.09 -12.46 -5.11
C THR A 22 -4.53 -12.49 -3.66
N THR A 23 -5.24 -13.55 -3.25
CA THR A 23 -5.70 -13.76 -1.87
C THR A 23 -4.57 -13.72 -0.83
N THR A 24 -3.34 -14.05 -1.23
CA THR A 24 -2.17 -14.07 -0.32
C THR A 24 -1.53 -12.71 -0.10
N ILE A 25 -1.78 -11.75 -1.00
CA ILE A 25 -1.14 -10.43 -1.02
C ILE A 25 -2.12 -9.28 -0.77
N ILE A 26 -3.42 -9.47 -1.02
CA ILE A 26 -4.44 -8.41 -0.95
C ILE A 26 -4.59 -7.77 0.45
N ALA A 27 -4.23 -8.52 1.50
CA ALA A 27 -4.24 -8.04 2.88
C ALA A 27 -2.87 -7.51 3.35
N ARG A 28 -1.86 -7.44 2.47
CA ARG A 28 -0.51 -6.97 2.78
C ARG A 28 -0.27 -5.60 2.16
N PRO A 29 0.48 -4.71 2.82
CA PRO A 29 0.93 -3.49 2.19
C PRO A 29 1.91 -3.80 1.06
N THR A 30 1.83 -3.02 -0.02
CA THR A 30 2.83 -3.05 -1.08
C THR A 30 3.58 -1.72 -1.12
N VAL A 31 4.85 -1.78 -1.48
CA VAL A 31 5.73 -0.62 -1.59
C VAL A 31 6.28 -0.59 -3.00
N ASN A 32 6.03 0.52 -3.71
CA ASN A 32 6.61 0.79 -5.01
C ASN A 32 7.63 1.93 -4.87
N VAL A 33 8.82 1.73 -5.41
CA VAL A 33 9.82 2.81 -5.55
C VAL A 33 9.56 3.49 -6.90
N GLY A 34 9.11 4.74 -6.85
CA GLY A 34 8.73 5.49 -8.06
C GLY A 34 9.93 6.08 -8.77
N THR A 35 10.60 7.03 -8.12
CA THR A 35 11.79 7.69 -8.66
C THR A 35 12.90 7.72 -7.63
N ILE A 36 14.16 7.71 -8.10
CA ILE A 36 15.36 7.96 -7.30
C ILE A 36 16.15 9.03 -8.05
N LYS A 37 16.46 10.14 -7.39
CA LYS A 37 17.22 11.27 -7.94
C LYS A 37 18.41 11.54 -7.04
N GLY A 38 19.61 11.51 -7.61
CA GLY A 38 20.84 11.78 -6.88
C GLY A 38 21.96 12.18 -7.84
N GLY A 39 22.74 13.18 -7.43
CA GLY A 39 23.90 13.65 -8.19
C GLY A 39 23.55 14.45 -9.44
N LEU A 40 24.56 15.10 -9.99
CA LEU A 40 24.43 15.98 -11.17
C LEU A 40 25.11 15.40 -12.42
N LYS A 41 26.03 14.46 -12.24
CA LYS A 41 26.84 13.85 -13.30
C LYS A 41 26.97 12.36 -13.06
N VAL A 42 27.11 11.59 -14.14
CA VAL A 42 27.23 10.13 -14.09
C VAL A 42 28.51 9.62 -13.42
N ASN A 43 29.56 10.44 -13.40
CA ASN A 43 30.86 10.09 -12.80
C ASN A 43 31.05 10.71 -11.40
N MET A 44 29.96 10.85 -10.64
CA MET A 44 29.97 11.47 -9.32
C MET A 44 29.27 10.56 -8.32
N ILE A 45 29.84 10.45 -7.12
CA ILE A 45 29.14 9.85 -5.98
C ILE A 45 28.29 10.95 -5.34
N PRO A 46 26.95 10.82 -5.32
CA PRO A 46 26.08 11.86 -4.78
C PRO A 46 26.17 11.95 -3.25
N GLU A 47 26.21 13.17 -2.72
CA GLU A 47 26.11 13.41 -1.27
C GLU A 47 24.67 13.24 -0.75
N THR A 48 23.68 13.39 -1.63
CA THR A 48 22.25 13.31 -1.29
C THR A 48 21.49 12.67 -2.43
N CYS A 49 20.55 11.80 -2.06
CA CYS A 49 19.57 11.21 -2.95
C CYS A 49 18.16 11.40 -2.37
N ILE A 50 17.20 11.61 -3.25
CA ILE A 50 15.77 11.65 -2.92
C ILE A 50 15.11 10.49 -3.64
N PHE A 51 14.35 9.69 -2.93
CA PHE A 51 13.53 8.63 -3.51
C PHE A 51 12.08 8.76 -3.08
N GLU A 52 11.18 8.42 -4.00
CA GLU A 52 9.73 8.49 -3.79
C GLU A 52 9.19 7.07 -3.59
N LEU A 53 8.44 6.88 -2.50
CA LEU A 53 7.76 5.62 -2.19
C LEU A 53 6.24 5.81 -2.29
N ASP A 54 5.60 4.94 -3.07
CA ASP A 54 4.14 4.76 -3.06
C ASP A 54 3.83 3.52 -2.23
N ILE A 55 3.12 3.71 -1.10
CA ILE A 55 2.75 2.62 -0.20
C ILE A 55 1.24 2.42 -0.28
N ARG A 56 0.83 1.28 -0.85
CA ARG A 56 -0.59 0.93 -0.93
C ARG A 56 -0.98 0.18 0.33
N MET A 57 -1.78 0.84 1.16
CA MET A 57 -2.26 0.28 2.41
C MET A 57 -3.51 -0.57 2.17
N PRO A 58 -3.55 -1.82 2.67
CA PRO A 58 -4.76 -2.62 2.65
C PRO A 58 -5.78 -2.06 3.63
N VAL A 59 -6.98 -2.62 3.53
CA VAL A 59 -8.14 -2.25 4.33
C VAL A 59 -7.83 -2.33 5.83
N GLY A 60 -8.10 -1.26 6.57
CA GLY A 60 -7.96 -1.22 8.02
C GLY A 60 -6.52 -0.98 8.51
N MET A 61 -5.54 -0.91 7.61
CA MET A 61 -4.18 -0.48 7.96
C MET A 61 -4.14 1.03 8.19
N ARG A 62 -3.46 1.46 9.26
CA ARG A 62 -3.27 2.88 9.57
C ARG A 62 -1.95 3.38 9.03
N GLU A 63 -1.95 4.62 8.55
CA GLU A 63 -0.75 5.33 8.10
C GLU A 63 0.32 5.40 9.20
N ASP A 64 -0.09 5.69 10.44
CA ASP A 64 0.83 5.82 11.58
C ASP A 64 1.64 4.53 11.81
N THR A 65 1.03 3.36 11.60
CA THR A 65 1.72 2.07 11.74
C THR A 65 2.85 1.90 10.74
N ILE A 66 2.69 2.43 9.52
CA ILE A 66 3.74 2.43 8.51
C ILE A 66 4.85 3.42 8.87
N LEU A 67 4.49 4.63 9.31
CA LEU A 67 5.47 5.65 9.71
C LEU A 67 6.30 5.22 10.93
N GLU A 68 5.67 4.58 11.92
CA GLU A 68 6.35 3.98 13.08
C GLU A 68 7.35 2.91 12.62
N LEU A 69 6.96 2.01 11.72
CA LEU A 69 7.84 0.98 11.17
C LEU A 69 9.02 1.59 10.41
N ILE A 70 8.81 2.61 9.58
CA ILE A 70 9.91 3.30 8.90
C ILE A 70 10.86 3.93 9.94
N GLY A 71 10.32 4.48 11.04
CA GLY A 71 11.08 5.01 12.16
C GLY A 71 11.99 3.98 12.83
N THR A 72 11.63 2.68 12.83
CA THR A 72 12.51 1.62 13.36
C THR A 72 13.56 1.14 12.35
N ILE A 73 13.33 1.35 11.05
CA ILE A 73 14.23 0.95 9.97
C ILE A 73 15.34 1.97 9.76
N ILE A 74 15.02 3.28 9.76
CA ILE A 74 15.99 4.35 9.49
C ILE A 74 17.28 4.27 10.32
N PRO A 75 17.22 4.05 11.66
CA PRO A 75 18.43 3.98 12.50
C PRO A 75 19.37 2.82 12.14
N GLN A 76 18.92 1.84 11.36
CA GLN A 76 19.75 0.72 10.92
C GLN A 76 20.74 1.12 9.80
N TYR A 77 20.60 2.34 9.25
CA TYR A 77 21.41 2.87 8.13
C TYR A 77 22.27 4.08 8.55
N GLU A 78 22.98 3.94 9.67
CA GLU A 78 23.72 4.99 10.38
C GLU A 78 24.71 5.89 9.60
N PRO A 79 25.42 5.50 8.52
CA PRO A 79 26.23 6.48 7.80
C PRO A 79 25.37 7.51 7.03
N ALA A 80 24.07 7.28 6.87
CA ALA A 80 23.16 8.15 6.12
C ALA A 80 22.11 8.80 7.03
N ARG A 81 21.91 10.11 6.85
CA ARG A 81 20.76 10.81 7.42
C ARG A 81 19.56 10.66 6.49
N ILE A 82 18.49 10.04 6.97
CA ILE A 82 17.24 9.88 6.21
C ILE A 82 16.17 10.80 6.81
N ALA A 83 15.57 11.64 5.96
CA ALA A 83 14.44 12.50 6.33
C ALA A 83 13.20 12.10 5.53
N ILE A 84 12.06 11.98 6.20
CA ILE A 84 10.79 11.60 5.57
C ILE A 84 10.01 12.86 5.23
N GLN A 85 9.60 12.99 3.97
CA GLN A 85 8.61 13.98 3.54
C GLN A 85 7.35 13.25 3.09
N LYS A 86 6.23 13.59 3.73
CA LYS A 86 4.95 12.95 3.47
C LYS A 86 4.14 13.78 2.48
N HIS A 87 3.87 13.21 1.31
CA HIS A 87 2.89 13.76 0.37
C HIS A 87 1.54 13.07 0.58
N ALA A 88 0.60 13.77 1.20
CA ALA A 88 -0.77 13.27 1.33
C ALA A 88 -1.48 13.40 -0.02
N ALA A 89 -1.80 12.27 -0.67
CA ALA A 89 -2.77 12.28 -1.76
C ALA A 89 -4.13 12.75 -1.22
N ALA A 90 -4.86 13.56 -1.97
CA ALA A 90 -6.14 14.15 -1.58
C ALA A 90 -7.27 13.14 -1.26
N SER A 91 -7.04 11.83 -1.42
CA SER A 91 -7.97 10.75 -1.06
C SER A 91 -7.30 9.74 -0.11
N ASN A 92 -7.40 9.98 1.19
CA ASN A 92 -6.55 9.32 2.19
C ASN A 92 -7.32 8.72 3.38
N ARG A 93 -8.62 8.46 3.19
CA ARG A 93 -9.28 7.42 3.99
C ARG A 93 -9.54 6.22 3.12
N PHE A 94 -9.08 5.08 3.60
CA PHE A 94 -9.55 3.79 3.12
C PHE A 94 -11.08 3.79 3.17
N ASN A 95 -11.74 3.60 2.03
CA ASN A 95 -13.19 3.54 1.92
C ASN A 95 -13.60 2.10 1.64
N TYR A 96 -14.55 1.60 2.42
CA TYR A 96 -15.29 0.37 2.10
C TYR A 96 -16.77 0.66 2.14
N SER A 97 -17.51 -0.05 1.31
CA SER A 97 -18.96 -0.14 1.41
C SER A 97 -19.32 -1.41 2.17
N VAL A 98 -20.35 -1.35 3.01
CA VAL A 98 -20.89 -2.57 3.63
C VAL A 98 -21.54 -3.43 2.54
N ILE A 99 -21.17 -4.71 2.49
CA ILE A 99 -21.61 -5.64 1.43
C ILE A 99 -23.12 -5.87 1.47
N ASP A 100 -23.74 -5.69 2.65
CA ASP A 100 -25.17 -5.87 2.88
C ASP A 100 -25.99 -4.58 2.62
N HIS A 101 -25.40 -3.56 2.01
CA HIS A 101 -26.15 -2.36 1.66
C HIS A 101 -27.10 -2.66 0.49
N PRO A 102 -28.37 -2.18 0.50
CA PRO A 102 -29.33 -2.43 -0.60
C PRO A 102 -28.83 -2.01 -2.00
N ILE A 103 -27.91 -1.05 -2.06
CA ILE A 103 -27.28 -0.62 -3.33
C ILE A 103 -26.43 -1.73 -3.97
N VAL A 104 -25.86 -2.63 -3.17
CA VAL A 104 -25.03 -3.75 -3.66
C VAL A 104 -25.92 -4.81 -4.31
N ASP A 105 -27.14 -5.02 -3.81
CA ASP A 105 -28.09 -5.95 -4.41
C ASP A 105 -28.56 -5.49 -5.79
N LEU A 106 -28.78 -4.17 -5.97
CA LEU A 106 -29.09 -3.59 -7.27
C LEU A 106 -27.97 -3.77 -8.31
N LEU A 107 -26.72 -3.92 -7.89
CA LEU A 107 -25.58 -4.14 -8.79
C LEU A 107 -25.42 -5.61 -9.21
N LYS A 108 -25.97 -6.56 -8.44
CA LYS A 108 -25.89 -8.00 -8.76
C LYS A 108 -26.81 -8.40 -9.90
N ASP A 109 -27.89 -7.65 -10.11
CA ASP A 109 -28.91 -7.95 -11.13
C ASP A 109 -28.54 -7.46 -12.55
N LEU A 110 -27.36 -6.84 -12.71
CA LEU A 110 -26.88 -6.25 -13.96
C LEU A 110 -25.82 -7.11 -14.71
N SER A 111 -25.55 -8.34 -14.28
CA SER A 111 -24.54 -9.24 -14.86
C SER A 111 -25.12 -10.48 -15.53
#